data_AF-A0A1A8NK31-F1
#
_entry.id   AF-A0A1A8NK31-F1
#
_cell.length_a   1.000
_cell.length_b   1.000
_cell.length_c   1.000
_cell.angle_alpha   90.00
_cell.angle_beta   90.00
_cell.angle_gamma   90.00
#
_symmetry.space_group_name_H-M   'P 1'
#
loop_
_entity.id
_entity.type
_entity.pdbx_description
1 polymer ?
#
loop_
_entity_poly.entity_id
_entity_poly.type
_entity_poly.pdbx_seq_one_letter_code
_entity_poly.pdbx_strand_id
1 'polypeptide(L)'
;MFSFEGDFKTRPKVSLGGASKKEEKASLLHRTQEERKKREDERKRLKNAIIIQSYIRGYQDLKQQYAIQRSMFDECAGQSKAGGAQQVMDGAALCLLSRQLIFFYRQSIDAHRLIWLCQNLVKHNSRFVKLLVGPQKQTCMFQIKKILGFCCRLLENCTDESLNVAVPMRMLEIFSTEKTYLPVI
;
A
#
# COMPACT_ATOMS: atom_id res chain seq x y z
N MET A 1 20.02 31.45 14.57
CA MET A 1 18.72 31.87 14.02
C MET A 1 18.81 31.71 12.51
N PHE A 2 18.10 30.75 11.92
CA PHE A 2 18.18 30.49 10.48
C PHE A 2 17.40 31.58 9.71
N SER A 3 18.13 32.43 8.99
CA SER A 3 17.53 33.43 8.09
C SER A 3 17.03 32.72 6.83
N PHE A 4 15.73 32.82 6.56
CA PHE A 4 15.12 32.30 5.34
C PHE A 4 15.12 33.41 4.28
N GLU A 5 16.08 33.37 3.36
CA GLU A 5 16.28 34.42 2.33
C GLU A 5 15.32 34.33 1.12
N GLY A 6 14.31 33.45 1.13
CA GLY A 6 13.22 33.50 0.15
C GLY A 6 13.60 33.20 -1.33
N ASP A 7 14.85 32.89 -1.65
CA ASP A 7 15.27 32.52 -3.02
C ASP A 7 14.91 31.04 -3.32
N PHE A 8 13.60 30.75 -3.47
CA PHE A 8 13.09 29.41 -3.79
C PHE A 8 13.35 29.00 -5.25
N LYS A 9 13.74 29.95 -6.11
CA LYS A 9 14.06 29.72 -7.53
C LYS A 9 15.47 30.21 -7.81
N THR A 10 16.37 29.31 -8.19
CA THR A 10 17.70 29.68 -8.71
C THR A 10 17.53 30.62 -9.91
N ARG A 11 17.92 31.88 -9.72
CA ARG A 11 17.94 32.87 -10.79
C ARG A 11 18.89 32.40 -11.90
N PRO A 12 18.59 32.67 -13.18
CA PRO A 12 19.51 32.33 -14.26
C PRO A 12 20.88 32.96 -14.00
N LYS A 13 21.93 32.14 -13.89
CA LYS A 13 23.31 32.64 -13.79
C LYS A 13 23.68 33.22 -15.16
N VAL A 14 23.63 34.55 -15.29
CA VAL A 14 24.03 35.26 -16.49
C VAL A 14 25.52 35.57 -16.41
N SER A 15 26.32 34.98 -17.29
CA SER A 15 27.73 35.35 -17.45
C SER A 15 27.84 36.65 -18.24
N LEU A 16 28.09 37.76 -17.55
CA LEU A 16 28.36 39.08 -18.16
C LEU A 16 29.80 39.19 -18.73
N GLY A 17 30.49 38.06 -18.91
CA GLY A 17 31.88 37.97 -19.36
C GLY A 17 32.01 38.23 -20.86
N GLY A 18 31.88 39.51 -21.26
CA GLY A 18 32.10 39.97 -22.63
C GLY A 18 32.80 41.32 -22.75
N ALA A 19 33.08 42.00 -21.62
CA ALA A 19 33.57 43.38 -21.64
C ALA A 19 35.08 43.53 -21.94
N SER A 20 35.88 42.46 -21.90
CA SER A 20 37.35 42.59 -21.88
C SER A 20 38.12 41.78 -22.94
N LYS A 21 37.49 40.87 -23.72
CA LYS A 21 38.21 40.07 -24.73
C LYS A 21 37.46 40.03 -26.07
N LYS A 22 38.12 40.41 -27.17
CA LYS A 22 37.66 40.19 -28.55
C LYS A 22 37.78 38.70 -28.89
N GLU A 23 36.82 37.91 -28.46
CA GLU A 23 36.70 36.49 -28.82
C GLU A 23 36.01 36.37 -30.19
N GLU A 24 36.46 35.41 -31.00
CA GLU A 24 35.84 35.13 -32.31
C GLU A 24 34.40 34.62 -32.11
N LYS A 25 33.44 35.17 -32.86
CA LYS A 25 31.99 34.90 -32.70
C LYS A 25 31.66 33.41 -32.69
N ALA A 26 32.34 32.62 -33.53
CA ALA A 26 32.15 31.18 -33.61
C ALA A 26 32.53 30.46 -32.29
N SER A 27 33.69 30.81 -31.72
CA SER A 27 34.17 30.28 -30.45
C SER A 27 33.25 30.67 -29.28
N LEU A 28 32.75 31.90 -29.26
CA LEU A 28 31.79 32.37 -28.25
C LEU A 28 30.46 31.60 -28.32
N LEU A 29 29.95 31.36 -29.53
CA LEU A 29 28.70 30.61 -29.75
C LEU A 29 28.86 29.14 -29.35
N HIS A 30 29.99 28.51 -29.71
CA HIS A 30 30.29 27.14 -29.34
C HIS A 30 30.35 26.97 -27.82
N ARG A 31 31.12 27.82 -27.11
CA ARG A 31 31.20 27.80 -25.64
C ARG A 31 29.82 27.97 -25.01
N THR A 32 29.02 28.90 -25.52
CA THR A 32 27.66 29.15 -25.02
C THR A 32 26.75 27.94 -25.22
N GLN A 33 26.87 27.25 -26.36
CA GLN A 33 26.10 26.03 -26.66
C GLN A 33 26.52 24.87 -25.75
N GLU A 34 27.82 24.67 -25.54
CA GLU A 34 28.34 23.65 -24.62
C GLU A 34 27.90 23.89 -23.18
N GLU A 35 27.96 25.14 -22.70
CA GLU A 35 27.46 25.52 -21.38
C GLU A 35 25.96 25.28 -21.23
N ARG A 36 25.16 25.51 -22.29
CA ARG A 36 23.72 25.19 -22.31
C ARG A 36 23.49 23.69 -22.22
N LYS A 37 24.17 22.91 -23.05
CA LYS A 37 24.08 21.44 -23.05
C LYS A 37 24.44 20.86 -21.69
N LYS A 38 25.55 21.31 -21.10
CA LYS A 38 25.98 20.89 -19.76
C LYS A 38 24.91 21.18 -18.68
N ARG A 39 24.29 22.37 -18.72
CA ARG A 39 23.20 22.72 -17.79
C ARG A 39 21.96 21.84 -17.98
N GLU A 40 21.63 21.49 -19.21
CA GLU A 40 20.51 20.59 -19.51
C GLU A 40 20.77 19.17 -19.03
N ASP A 41 21.98 18.65 -19.25
CA ASP A 41 22.41 17.33 -18.79
C ASP A 41 22.40 17.26 -17.25
N GLU A 42 22.92 18.29 -16.56
CA GLU A 42 22.88 18.39 -15.10
C GLU A 42 21.44 18.45 -14.56
N ARG A 43 20.56 19.24 -15.20
CA ARG A 43 19.13 19.28 -14.83
C ARG A 43 18.46 17.92 -15.02
N LYS A 44 18.74 17.22 -16.12
CA LYS A 44 18.20 15.89 -16.40
C LYS A 44 18.70 14.88 -15.37
N ARG A 45 19.99 14.90 -15.04
CA ARG A 45 20.59 14.04 -14.00
C ARG A 45 19.93 14.30 -12.64
N LEU A 46 19.78 15.55 -12.24
CA LEU A 46 19.14 15.91 -10.97
C LEU A 46 17.68 15.47 -10.92
N LYS A 47 16.91 15.71 -11.98
CA LYS A 47 15.52 15.27 -12.08
C LYS A 47 15.41 13.75 -11.92
N ASN A 48 16.24 12.99 -12.61
CA ASN A 48 16.25 11.53 -12.52
C ASN A 48 16.64 11.06 -11.11
N ALA A 49 17.64 11.71 -10.49
CA ALA A 49 18.03 11.42 -9.12
C ALA A 49 16.86 11.65 -8.14
N ILE A 50 16.11 12.74 -8.28
CA ILE A 50 14.94 13.04 -7.45
C ILE A 50 13.86 11.96 -7.60
N ILE A 51 13.57 11.50 -8.83
CA ILE A 51 12.58 10.45 -9.09
C ILE A 51 12.98 9.13 -8.40
N ILE A 52 14.25 8.74 -8.54
CA ILE A 52 14.76 7.52 -7.90
C ILE A 52 14.66 7.65 -6.38
N GLN A 53 15.12 8.77 -5.83
CA GLN A 53 15.11 9.02 -4.39
C GLN A 53 13.69 9.04 -3.81
N SER A 54 12.73 9.69 -4.49
CA SER A 54 11.34 9.73 -4.01
C SER A 54 10.70 8.35 -4.03
N TYR A 55 10.98 7.54 -5.05
CA TYR A 55 10.54 6.16 -5.12
C TYR A 55 11.10 5.31 -3.97
N ILE A 56 12.42 5.39 -3.71
CA ILE A 56 13.06 4.63 -2.64
C ILE A 56 12.51 5.03 -1.26
N ARG A 57 12.34 6.33 -1.00
CA ARG A 57 11.73 6.81 0.26
C ARG A 57 10.30 6.27 0.41
N GLY A 58 9.48 6.39 -0.64
CA GLY A 58 8.12 5.85 -0.62
C GLY A 58 8.06 4.33 -0.41
N TYR A 59 9.00 3.57 -0.97
CA TYR A 59 9.09 2.13 -0.75
C TYR A 59 9.48 1.79 0.70
N GLN A 60 10.43 2.51 1.29
CA GLN A 60 10.83 2.34 2.68
C GLN A 60 9.66 2.64 3.63
N ASP A 61 8.95 3.74 3.40
CA ASP A 61 7.76 4.11 4.16
C ASP A 61 6.67 3.05 4.05
N LEU A 62 6.38 2.55 2.83
CA LEU A 62 5.41 1.47 2.62
C LEU A 62 5.79 0.21 3.40
N LYS A 63 7.07 -0.17 3.40
CA LYS A 63 7.56 -1.34 4.15
C LYS A 63 7.37 -1.15 5.66
N GLN A 64 7.64 0.06 6.18
CA GLN A 64 7.41 0.39 7.58
C GLN A 64 5.92 0.35 7.92
N GLN A 65 5.05 0.92 7.07
CA GLN A 65 3.60 0.87 7.26
C GLN A 65 3.06 -0.56 7.24
N TYR A 66 3.57 -1.44 6.39
CA TYR A 66 3.22 -2.85 6.43
C TYR A 66 3.60 -3.52 7.74
N ALA A 67 4.77 -3.22 8.31
CA ALA A 67 5.17 -3.75 9.61
C ALA A 67 4.26 -3.25 10.74
N ILE A 68 3.95 -1.95 10.75
CA ILE A 68 3.04 -1.35 11.74
C ILE A 68 1.65 -1.99 11.65
N GLN A 69 1.06 -2.07 10.46
CA GLN A 69 -0.27 -2.65 10.29
C GLN A 69 -0.33 -4.14 10.61
N ARG A 70 0.76 -4.89 10.38
CA ARG A 70 0.89 -6.28 10.85
C ARG A 70 0.86 -6.36 12.38
N SER A 71 1.65 -5.52 13.06
CA SER A 71 1.65 -5.49 14.54
C SER A 71 0.26 -5.17 15.09
N MET A 72 -0.40 -4.14 14.55
CA MET A 72 -1.75 -3.76 14.98
C MET A 72 -2.78 -4.88 14.75
N PHE A 73 -2.67 -5.59 13.63
CA PHE A 73 -3.51 -6.75 13.35
C PHE A 73 -3.26 -7.86 14.37
N ASP A 74 -1.98 -8.19 14.61
CA ASP A 74 -1.58 -9.28 15.51
C ASP A 74 -1.95 -8.99 16.97
N GLU A 75 -1.82 -7.74 17.42
CA GLU A 75 -2.25 -7.28 18.74
C GLU A 75 -3.77 -7.46 18.92
N CYS A 76 -4.56 -7.01 17.94
CA CYS A 76 -6.02 -7.16 17.98
C CYS A 76 -6.44 -8.64 17.94
N ALA A 77 -5.78 -9.45 17.10
CA ALA A 77 -6.01 -10.89 17.03
C ALA A 77 -5.60 -11.61 18.33
N GLY A 78 -4.52 -11.17 18.99
CA GLY A 78 -4.04 -11.71 20.26
C GLY A 78 -4.99 -11.40 21.42
N GLN A 79 -5.51 -10.17 21.49
CA GLN A 79 -6.50 -9.76 22.50
C GLN A 79 -7.78 -10.60 22.40
N SER A 80 -8.24 -10.88 21.18
CA SER A 80 -9.40 -11.75 20.95
C SER A 80 -9.19 -13.18 21.45
N LYS A 81 -7.95 -13.68 21.45
CA LYS A 81 -7.60 -15.01 22.02
C LYS A 81 -7.49 -14.99 23.54
N ALA A 82 -6.99 -13.90 24.12
CA ALA A 82 -6.79 -13.76 25.56
C ALA A 82 -8.08 -13.45 26.34
N GLY A 83 -9.07 -12.81 25.69
CA GLY A 83 -10.35 -12.43 26.30
C GLY A 83 -11.33 -13.56 26.65
N GLY A 84 -10.91 -14.83 26.60
CA GLY A 84 -11.78 -15.98 26.82
C GLY A 84 -12.82 -16.20 25.70
N ALA A 85 -13.61 -17.28 25.83
CA ALA A 85 -14.51 -17.80 24.79
C ALA A 85 -15.61 -16.84 24.27
N GLN A 86 -15.74 -15.63 24.84
CA GLN A 86 -16.90 -14.76 24.68
C GLN A 86 -16.63 -13.36 24.15
N GLN A 87 -15.41 -13.00 23.72
CA GLN A 87 -15.23 -11.71 23.03
C GLN A 87 -15.72 -11.82 21.59
N VAL A 88 -17.02 -11.56 21.40
CA VAL A 88 -17.64 -11.68 20.09
C VAL A 88 -17.19 -10.53 19.19
N MET A 89 -16.47 -10.84 18.12
CA MET A 89 -16.09 -9.81 17.15
C MET A 89 -17.33 -9.19 16.50
N ASP A 90 -17.35 -7.86 16.43
CA ASP A 90 -18.40 -7.12 15.74
C ASP A 90 -18.05 -6.94 14.25
N GLY A 91 -19.01 -6.45 13.46
CA GLY A 91 -18.79 -6.22 12.04
C GLY A 91 -17.70 -5.17 11.79
N ALA A 92 -17.64 -4.11 12.61
CA ALA A 92 -16.69 -3.01 12.42
C ALA A 92 -15.24 -3.45 12.63
N ALA A 93 -14.96 -4.26 13.65
CA ALA A 93 -13.64 -4.83 13.89
C ALA A 93 -13.23 -5.80 12.77
N LEU A 94 -14.15 -6.64 12.28
CA LEU A 94 -13.88 -7.49 11.12
C LEU A 94 -13.58 -6.68 9.85
N CYS A 95 -14.28 -5.57 9.64
CA CYS A 95 -14.03 -4.62 8.56
C CYS A 95 -12.64 -3.97 8.71
N LEU A 96 -12.25 -3.57 9.92
CA LEU A 96 -10.92 -3.01 10.19
C LEU A 96 -9.81 -4.03 9.90
N LEU A 97 -9.91 -5.23 10.46
CA LEU A 97 -8.93 -6.31 10.28
C LEU A 97 -8.82 -6.74 8.81
N SER A 98 -9.96 -6.82 8.11
CA SER A 98 -9.98 -7.09 6.67
C SER A 98 -9.23 -6.03 5.88
N ARG A 99 -9.44 -4.74 6.21
CA ARG A 99 -8.73 -3.63 5.57
C ARG A 99 -7.22 -3.71 5.82
N GLN A 100 -6.81 -3.98 7.06
CA GLN A 100 -5.39 -4.12 7.42
C GLN A 100 -4.74 -5.27 6.67
N LEU A 101 -5.35 -6.46 6.71
CA LEU A 101 -4.83 -7.63 6.02
C LEU A 101 -4.70 -7.36 4.52
N ILE A 102 -5.74 -6.85 3.86
CA ILE A 102 -5.70 -6.53 2.41
C ILE A 102 -4.55 -5.56 2.08
N PHE A 103 -4.24 -4.62 2.97
CA PHE A 103 -3.18 -3.66 2.75
C PHE A 103 -1.79 -4.29 2.76
N PHE A 104 -1.47 -5.15 3.74
CA PHE A 104 -0.12 -5.71 3.91
C PHE A 104 0.08 -7.13 3.37
N TYR A 105 -1.00 -7.84 2.99
CA TYR A 105 -0.98 -9.29 2.74
C TYR A 105 0.08 -9.71 1.71
N ARG A 106 0.94 -10.63 2.14
CA ARG A 106 1.83 -11.40 1.28
C ARG A 106 1.68 -12.87 1.62
N GLN A 107 1.26 -13.70 0.67
CA GLN A 107 0.95 -15.11 0.91
C GLN A 107 2.08 -15.88 1.62
N SER A 108 3.33 -15.66 1.22
CA SER A 108 4.51 -16.32 1.80
C SER A 108 4.77 -15.97 3.28
N ILE A 109 4.12 -14.94 3.83
CA ILE A 109 4.33 -14.45 5.20
C ILE A 109 3.02 -14.49 6.01
N ASP A 110 1.90 -14.18 5.36
CA ASP A 110 0.64 -13.81 5.99
C ASP A 110 -0.46 -14.86 5.79
N ALA A 111 -0.14 -16.06 5.28
CA ALA A 111 -1.11 -17.15 5.07
C ALA A 111 -1.88 -17.51 6.36
N HIS A 112 -1.19 -17.66 7.50
CA HIS A 112 -1.85 -17.96 8.78
C HIS A 112 -2.75 -16.82 9.27
N ARG A 113 -2.37 -15.55 9.03
CA ARG A 113 -3.22 -14.37 9.35
C ARG A 113 -4.49 -14.37 8.52
N LEU A 114 -4.39 -14.72 7.24
CA LEU A 114 -5.55 -14.90 6.36
C LEU A 114 -6.45 -16.03 6.86
N ILE A 115 -5.90 -17.19 7.20
CA ILE A 115 -6.67 -18.32 7.74
C ILE A 115 -7.42 -17.89 9.00
N TRP A 116 -6.75 -17.23 9.95
CA TRP A 116 -7.37 -16.73 11.18
C TRP A 116 -8.50 -15.72 10.89
N LEU A 117 -8.29 -14.78 9.95
CA LEU A 117 -9.33 -13.84 9.57
C LEU A 117 -10.53 -14.57 8.94
N CYS A 118 -10.29 -15.52 8.04
CA CYS A 118 -11.34 -16.30 7.40
C CYS A 118 -12.15 -17.10 8.43
N GLN A 119 -11.52 -17.70 9.44
CA GLN A 119 -12.23 -18.38 10.54
C GLN A 119 -13.22 -17.42 11.22
N ASN A 120 -12.79 -16.20 11.53
CA ASN A 120 -13.64 -15.20 12.19
C ASN A 120 -14.76 -14.69 11.28
N LEU A 121 -14.47 -14.45 10.00
CA LEU A 121 -15.46 -14.03 9.00
C LEU A 121 -16.52 -15.10 8.78
N VAL A 122 -16.14 -16.37 8.70
CA VAL A 122 -17.07 -17.50 8.61
C VAL A 122 -17.92 -17.60 9.87
N LYS A 123 -17.30 -17.55 11.06
CA LYS A 123 -17.98 -17.66 12.35
C LYS A 123 -18.99 -16.53 12.59
N HIS A 124 -18.67 -15.32 12.15
CA HIS A 124 -19.46 -14.10 12.39
C HIS A 124 -20.05 -13.49 11.11
N ASN A 125 -20.27 -14.32 10.08
CA ASN A 125 -20.69 -13.87 8.75
C ASN A 125 -21.92 -12.96 8.79
N SER A 126 -22.94 -13.28 9.59
CA SER A 126 -24.18 -12.50 9.65
C SER A 126 -23.96 -11.06 10.10
N ARG A 127 -22.99 -10.80 10.99
CA ARG A 127 -22.63 -9.46 11.44
C ARG A 127 -21.85 -8.70 10.38
N PHE A 128 -20.97 -9.40 9.67
CA PHE A 128 -20.14 -8.80 8.64
C PHE A 128 -20.96 -8.46 7.38
N VAL A 129 -21.83 -9.37 6.94
CA VAL A 129 -22.71 -9.15 5.77
C VAL A 129 -23.71 -8.04 6.04
N LYS A 130 -24.19 -7.83 7.28
CA LYS A 130 -25.05 -6.68 7.63
C LYS A 130 -24.43 -5.32 7.27
N LEU A 131 -23.11 -5.21 7.17
CA LEU A 131 -22.44 -3.98 6.72
C LEU A 131 -22.78 -3.61 5.26
N LEU A 132 -23.33 -4.53 4.48
CA LEU A 132 -23.77 -4.30 3.10
C LEU A 132 -25.07 -3.48 3.00
N VAL A 133 -25.86 -3.36 4.07
CA VAL A 133 -27.02 -2.44 4.12
C VAL A 133 -26.59 -1.00 4.44
N GLY A 134 -25.41 -0.81 5.00
CA GLY A 134 -24.97 0.47 5.56
C GLY A 134 -24.03 1.30 4.64
N PRO A 135 -23.47 2.40 5.16
CA PRO A 135 -22.52 3.24 4.43
C PRO A 135 -21.24 2.49 4.05
N GLN A 136 -20.96 1.37 4.70
CA GLN A 136 -19.79 0.53 4.45
C GLN A 136 -20.01 -0.48 3.30
N LYS A 137 -21.14 -0.44 2.59
CA LYS A 137 -21.49 -1.40 1.53
C LYS A 137 -20.37 -1.66 0.52
N GLN A 138 -19.81 -0.61 -0.06
CA GLN A 138 -18.77 -0.74 -1.08
C GLN A 138 -17.48 -1.31 -0.50
N THR A 139 -17.09 -0.86 0.69
CA THR A 139 -15.91 -1.34 1.40
C THR A 139 -16.05 -2.82 1.76
N CYS A 140 -17.17 -3.22 2.34
CA CYS A 140 -17.45 -4.60 2.72
C CYS A 140 -17.47 -5.51 1.47
N MET A 141 -18.14 -5.09 0.40
CA MET A 141 -18.15 -5.83 -0.87
C MET A 141 -16.74 -6.00 -1.46
N PHE A 142 -15.93 -4.95 -1.47
CA PHE A 142 -14.54 -5.01 -1.90
C PHE A 142 -13.71 -5.98 -1.05
N GLN A 143 -13.88 -5.92 0.27
CA GLN A 143 -13.17 -6.78 1.22
C GLN A 143 -13.51 -8.25 0.98
N ILE A 144 -14.80 -8.59 0.85
CA ILE A 144 -15.23 -9.95 0.51
C ILE A 144 -14.54 -10.42 -0.77
N LYS A 145 -14.65 -9.66 -1.87
CA LYS A 145 -14.03 -10.03 -3.15
C LYS A 145 -12.51 -10.24 -3.04
N LYS A 146 -11.81 -9.35 -2.34
CA LYS A 146 -10.35 -9.45 -2.18
C LYS A 146 -9.94 -10.65 -1.35
N ILE A 147 -10.65 -10.92 -0.26
CA ILE A 147 -10.36 -12.06 0.63
C ILE A 147 -10.65 -13.37 -0.09
N LEU A 148 -11.76 -13.48 -0.83
CA LEU A 148 -12.03 -14.66 -1.67
C LEU A 148 -10.91 -14.88 -2.70
N GLY A 149 -10.43 -13.81 -3.35
CA GLY A 149 -9.29 -13.89 -4.25
C GLY A 149 -7.99 -14.32 -3.57
N PHE A 150 -7.77 -13.96 -2.29
CA PHE A 150 -6.65 -14.51 -1.52
C PHE A 150 -6.84 -16.00 -1.20
N CYS A 151 -8.06 -16.43 -0.86
CA CYS A 151 -8.36 -17.85 -0.65
C CYS A 151 -8.05 -18.68 -1.90
N CYS A 152 -8.47 -18.23 -3.09
CA CYS A 152 -8.17 -18.94 -4.34
C CYS A 152 -6.66 -19.07 -4.58
N ARG A 153 -5.91 -17.97 -4.46
CA ARG A 153 -4.44 -17.99 -4.63
C ARG A 153 -3.72 -18.84 -3.59
N LEU A 154 -4.23 -18.85 -2.35
CA LEU A 154 -3.70 -19.68 -1.28
C LEU A 154 -3.86 -21.15 -1.65
N LEU A 155 -5.05 -21.56 -2.09
CA LEU A 155 -5.36 -22.94 -2.48
C LEU A 155 -4.59 -23.38 -3.73
N GLU A 156 -4.46 -22.50 -4.73
CA GLU A 156 -3.73 -22.78 -5.97
C GLU A 156 -2.23 -23.04 -5.73
N ASN A 157 -1.61 -22.25 -4.84
CA ASN A 157 -0.18 -22.33 -4.56
C ASN A 157 0.13 -23.05 -3.24
N CYS A 158 -0.81 -23.85 -2.72
CA CYS A 158 -0.63 -24.55 -1.45
C CYS A 158 0.33 -25.72 -1.63
N THR A 159 1.59 -25.53 -1.25
CA THR A 159 2.60 -26.60 -1.21
C THR A 159 2.86 -27.11 0.20
N ASP A 160 2.33 -26.43 1.21
CA ASP A 160 2.56 -26.71 2.62
C ASP A 160 1.37 -27.46 3.22
N GLU A 161 1.59 -28.73 3.57
CA GLU A 161 0.57 -29.61 4.15
C GLU A 161 0.13 -29.18 5.56
N SER A 162 0.87 -28.30 6.24
CA SER A 162 0.52 -27.82 7.58
C SER A 162 -0.56 -26.72 7.55
N LEU A 163 -0.85 -26.13 6.39
CA LEU A 163 -1.85 -25.09 6.25
C LEU A 163 -3.27 -25.68 6.27
N ASN A 164 -4.12 -25.16 7.16
CA ASN A 164 -5.53 -25.53 7.21
C ASN A 164 -6.30 -24.91 6.02
N VAL A 165 -6.33 -25.63 4.90
CA VAL A 165 -7.04 -25.26 3.66
C VAL A 165 -8.57 -25.35 3.77
N ALA A 166 -9.10 -26.05 4.77
CA ALA A 166 -10.54 -26.20 4.95
C ALA A 166 -11.24 -24.85 5.22
N VAL A 167 -10.56 -23.94 5.93
CA VAL A 167 -11.10 -22.61 6.23
C VAL A 167 -11.23 -21.75 4.95
N PRO A 168 -10.18 -21.56 4.12
CA PRO A 168 -10.31 -20.92 2.81
C PRO A 168 -11.43 -21.51 1.94
N MET A 169 -11.54 -22.84 1.89
CA MET A 169 -12.63 -23.49 1.14
C MET A 169 -14.02 -23.15 1.70
N ARG A 170 -14.18 -23.18 3.03
CA ARG A 170 -15.43 -22.81 3.68
C ARG A 170 -15.78 -21.33 3.47
N MET A 171 -14.78 -20.46 3.44
CA MET A 171 -14.96 -19.04 3.09
C MET A 171 -15.53 -18.89 1.68
N LEU A 172 -14.98 -19.62 0.70
CA LEU A 172 -15.50 -19.65 -0.67
C LEU A 172 -16.93 -20.17 -0.73
N GLU A 173 -17.22 -21.28 -0.05
CA GLU A 173 -18.56 -21.88 -0.03
C GLU A 173 -19.62 -20.92 0.52
N ILE A 174 -19.37 -20.31 1.68
CA ILE A 174 -20.34 -19.43 2.35
C ILE A 174 -20.53 -18.15 1.54
N PHE A 175 -19.46 -17.40 1.26
CA PHE A 175 -19.56 -16.08 0.65
C PHE A 175 -19.76 -16.11 -0.88
N SER A 176 -19.81 -17.29 -1.51
CA SER A 176 -20.26 -17.42 -2.91
C SER A 176 -21.71 -17.86 -3.04
N THR A 177 -22.36 -18.21 -1.93
CA THR A 177 -23.76 -18.66 -1.92
C THR A 177 -24.70 -17.47 -1.74
N GLU A 178 -25.77 -17.41 -2.54
CA GLU A 178 -26.80 -16.36 -2.44
C GLU A 178 -27.44 -16.29 -1.05
N LYS A 179 -27.65 -17.43 -0.39
CA LYS A 179 -28.21 -17.56 0.96
C LYS A 179 -27.53 -16.66 2.00
N THR A 180 -26.23 -16.43 1.86
CA THR A 180 -25.47 -15.57 2.77
C THR A 180 -25.88 -14.10 2.66
N TYR A 181 -26.39 -13.69 1.51
CA TYR A 181 -26.76 -12.30 1.20
C TYR A 181 -28.25 -12.01 1.29
N LEU A 182 -29.12 -13.04 1.20
CA LEU A 182 -30.57 -12.89 1.33
C LEU A 182 -31.04 -12.04 2.52
N PRO A 183 -30.42 -12.09 3.72
CA PRO A 183 -30.87 -11.26 4.85
C PRO A 183 -30.63 -9.74 4.68
N VAL A 184 -29.96 -9.33 3.60
CA VAL A 184 -29.41 -7.99 3.36
C VAL A 184 -29.80 -7.47 1.95
N ILE A 185 -30.40 -8.32 1.12
CA ILE A 185 -31.07 -7.95 -0.14
C ILE A 185 -32.52 -7.59 0.18
#